data_AF-A0A653JMP8-F1
#
_entry.id   AF-A0A653JMP8-F1
#
_cell.length_a   1.000
_cell.length_b   1.000
_cell.length_c   1.000
_cell.angle_alpha   90.00
_cell.angle_beta   90.00
_cell.angle_gamma   90.00
#
_symmetry.space_group_name_H-M   'P 1'
#
loop_
_entity.id
_entity.type
_entity.pdbx_description
1 polymer ?
#
loop_
_entity_poly.entity_id
_entity_poly.type
_entity_poly.pdbx_seq_one_letter_code
_entity_poly.pdbx_strand_id
1 'polypeptide(L)' 'MKDRFERHKQPWTSEEVQKLHAFAKKGMTLKAISKALTRSEESSKTRAKQDKLKIAKKR' A
#
# COMPACT_ATOMS: atom_id res chain seq x y z
N MET A 1 18.68 22.62 -11.45
CA MET A 1 18.95 21.17 -11.35
C MET A 1 17.70 20.55 -10.74
N LYS A 2 16.97 19.69 -11.48
CA LYS A 2 15.76 19.05 -10.96
C LYS A 2 16.24 17.80 -10.23
N ASP A 3 16.43 17.88 -8.92
CA ASP A 3 16.66 16.72 -8.05
C ASP A 3 15.57 15.69 -8.35
N ARG A 4 15.90 14.73 -9.23
CA ARG A 4 15.09 13.54 -9.41
C ARG A 4 15.34 12.76 -8.12
N PHE A 5 14.50 13.03 -7.12
CA PHE A 5 14.33 12.12 -6.01
C PHE A 5 13.98 10.77 -6.63
N GLU A 6 14.99 9.94 -6.83
CA GLU A 6 14.84 8.53 -7.09
C GLU A 6 14.16 8.00 -5.84
N ARG A 7 12.82 8.06 -5.83
CA ARG A 7 12.00 7.36 -4.87
C ARG A 7 12.43 5.91 -5.03
N HIS A 8 13.37 5.49 -4.18
CA HIS A 8 13.66 4.08 -3.94
C HIS A 8 12.31 3.46 -3.64
N LYS A 9 11.68 2.90 -4.68
CA LYS A 9 10.48 2.12 -4.54
C LYS A 9 10.97 0.87 -3.86
N GLN A 10 10.98 0.92 -2.53
CA GLN A 10 11.28 -0.24 -1.71
C GLN A 10 10.43 -1.39 -2.26
N PRO A 11 11.08 -2.46 -2.76
CA PRO A 11 10.36 -3.56 -3.36
C PRO A 11 9.33 -4.08 -2.35
N TRP A 12 8.18 -4.48 -2.86
CA TRP A 12 7.17 -5.12 -2.03
C TRP A 12 7.57 -6.56 -1.82
N THR A 13 7.87 -6.92 -0.58
CA THR A 13 8.12 -8.31 -0.21
C THR A 13 6.82 -9.11 -0.24
N SER A 14 6.91 -10.43 -0.45
CA SER A 14 5.73 -11.30 -0.47
C SER A 14 4.93 -11.22 0.84
N GLU A 15 5.62 -11.07 1.98
CA GLU A 15 4.99 -10.89 3.29
C GLU A 15 4.18 -9.60 3.42
N GLU A 16 4.70 -8.47 2.91
CA GLU A 16 3.96 -7.21 2.90
C GLU A 16 2.70 -7.29 2.05
N VAL A 17 2.78 -8.01 0.94
CA VAL A 17 1.65 -8.25 0.04
C VAL A 17 0.60 -9.10 0.74
N GLN A 18 0.99 -10.20 1.38
CA GLN A 18 0.07 -11.02 2.16
C GLN A 18 -0.59 -10.22 3.29
N LYS A 19 0.16 -9.39 4.01
CA LYS A 19 -0.38 -8.50 5.04
C LYS A 19 -1.38 -7.50 4.44
N LEU A 20 -1.07 -6.91 3.29
CA LEU A 20 -1.98 -6.00 2.58
C LEU A 20 -3.28 -6.70 2.18
N HIS A 21 -3.22 -7.94 1.67
CA HIS A 21 -4.39 -8.77 1.37
C HIS A 21 -5.21 -9.11 2.62
N ALA A 22 -4.55 -9.50 3.71
CA ALA A 22 -5.21 -9.82 4.97
C ALA A 22 -5.94 -8.60 5.55
N PHE A 23 -5.31 -7.43 5.53
CA PHE A 23 -5.95 -6.19 5.98
C PHE A 23 -7.08 -5.73 5.07
N ALA A 24 -6.94 -5.90 3.75
CA ALA A 24 -8.02 -5.62 2.79
C ALA A 24 -9.21 -6.55 3.03
N LYS A 25 -8.99 -7.85 3.25
CA LYS A 25 -10.04 -8.81 3.61
C LYS A 25 -10.72 -8.48 4.92
N LYS A 26 -9.98 -7.95 5.90
CA LYS A 26 -10.50 -7.45 7.18
C LYS A 26 -11.33 -6.16 7.03
N GLY A 27 -11.35 -5.54 5.85
CA GLY A 27 -12.07 -4.28 5.61
C GLY A 27 -11.36 -3.05 6.18
N MET A 28 -10.04 -3.13 6.43
CA MET A 28 -9.28 -1.96 6.88
C MET A 28 -9.22 -0.88 5.81
N THR A 29 -9.16 0.37 6.26
CA THR A 29 -9.03 1.52 5.35
C THR A 29 -7.62 1.65 4.80
N LEU A 30 -7.49 2.28 3.64
CA LEU A 30 -6.20 2.56 2.99
C LEU A 30 -5.19 3.23 3.96
N LYS A 31 -5.66 4.17 4.78
CA LYS A 31 -4.85 4.91 5.76
C LYS A 31 -4.38 4.02 6.92
N ALA A 32 -5.20 3.06 7.33
CA ALA A 32 -4.81 2.09 8.36
C ALA A 32 -3.76 1.12 7.83
N ILE A 33 -3.94 0.63 6.59
CA ILE A 33 -3.01 -0.28 5.91
C ILE A 33 -1.65 0.40 5.68
N SER A 34 -1.65 1.65 5.20
CA SER A 34 -0.42 2.40 4.99
C SER A 34 0.36 2.61 6.29
N LYS A 35 -0.34 2.95 7.39
CA LYS A 35 0.26 3.08 8.72
C LYS A 35 0.80 1.75 9.26
N ALA A 36 0.05 0.66 9.09
CA ALA A 36 0.46 -0.68 9.54
C ALA A 36 1.67 -1.22 8.77
N LEU A 37 1.76 -0.92 7.47
CA LEU A 37 2.88 -1.33 6.63
C LEU A 37 4.04 -0.31 6.63
N THR A 38 3.93 0.79 7.37
CA THR A 38 4.88 1.92 7.34
C THR A 38 5.22 2.41 5.91
N ARG A 39 4.28 2.23 4.98
CA ARG A 39 4.38 2.63 3.57
C ARG A 39 3.50 3.85 3.33
N SER A 40 3.80 4.60 2.27
CA SER A 40 2.92 5.70 1.85
C SER A 40 1.56 5.18 1.37
N GLU A 41 0.51 6.00 1.57
CA GLU A 41 -0.84 5.71 1.08
C GLU A 41 -0.85 5.48 -0.44
N GLU A 42 -0.07 6.27 -1.18
CA GLU A 42 0.04 6.16 -2.64
C GLU A 42 0.71 4.84 -3.09
N SER A 43 1.73 4.36 -2.36
CA SER A 43 2.36 3.07 -2.66
C SER A 43 1.40 1.91 -2.38
N SER A 44 0.72 1.94 -1.23
CA SER A 44 -0.26 0.92 -0.83
C SER A 44 -1.44 0.85 -1.79
N LYS A 45 -1.91 2.02 -2.27
CA LYS A 45 -2.97 2.14 -3.27
C LYS A 45 -2.55 1.60 -4.63
N THR A 46 -1.32 1.88 -5.05
CA THR A 46 -0.77 1.36 -6.31
C THR A 46 -0.68 -0.15 -6.27
N ARG A 47 -0.16 -0.72 -5.17
CA ARG A 47 -0.08 -2.16 -4.99
C ARG A 47 -1.46 -2.81 -4.93
N ALA A 48 -2.38 -2.24 -4.16
CA ALA A 48 -3.75 -2.74 -4.10
C ALA A 48 -4.45 -2.74 -5.46
N LYS A 49 -4.19 -1.74 -6.33
CA LYS A 49 -4.68 -1.74 -7.71
C LYS A 49 -4.05 -2.86 -8.54
N GLN A 50 -2.75 -3.09 -8.42
CA GLN A 50 -2.05 -4.19 -9.11
C GLN A 50 -2.61 -5.55 -8.69
N ASP A 51 -2.87 -5.73 -7.39
CA ASP A 51 -3.49 -6.94 -6.81
C ASP A 51 -5.03 -6.98 -6.97
N LYS A 52 -5.65 -5.98 -7.62
CA LYS A 52 -7.11 -5.85 -7.80
C LYS A 52 -7.92 -5.92 -6.49
N LEU A 53 -7.35 -5.45 -5.39
CA LEU A 53 -7.98 -5.45 -4.07
C LEU A 53 -8.93 -4.28 -3.90
N LYS A 54 -10.16 -4.57 -3.45
CA LYS A 54 -11.14 -3.57 -3.05
C LYS A 54 -10.85 -3.11 -1.61
N ILE A 55 -9.95 -2.14 -1.46
CA ILE A 55 -9.71 -1.48 -0.17
C ILE A 55 -10.80 -0.44 0.09
N ALA A 56 -11.41 -0.50 1.27
CA ALA A 56 -12.35 0.52 1.71
C ALA A 56 -11.66 1.89 1.77
N LYS A 57 -12.12 2.84 0.95
CA LYS A 57 -11.74 4.25 1.12
C LYS A 57 -12.45 4.80 2.35
N LYS A 58 -11.75 5.62 3.12
CA LYS A 58 -12.35 6.35 4.23
C LYS A 58 -13.53 7.16 3.65
N ARG A 59 -14.74 6.88 4.14
CA ARG A 59 -15.91 7.73 3.94
C ARG A 59 -15.80 8.93 4.88
#